data_AF-A0A1X4IDZ0-F1
#
_entry.id   AF-A0A1X4IDZ0-F1
#
_cell.length_a   1.000
_cell.length_b   1.000
_cell.length_c   1.000
_cell.angle_alpha   90.00
_cell.angle_beta   90.00
_cell.angle_gamma   90.00
#
_symmetry.space_group_name_H-M   'P 1'
#
loop_
_entity.id
_entity.type
_entity.pdbx_description
1 polymer ?
#
loop_
_entity_poly.entity_id
_entity_poly.type
_entity_poly.pdbx_seq_one_letter_code
_entity_poly.pdbx_strand_id
1 'polypeptide(L)'
;MHVLVVHNRYASAQPSGENKVVDQEVALLRGAGHRVEVFERRSDDIAAMSLPRKAALPLLVPWNPAVRTELAGWLRADRPDVVHLHNVFPLLSPAVLAACADAGVPAVATLHNYTQVCPPGTLQRDGRPCAECVGSAPLPAVRH
;
A
#
# COMPACT_ATOMS: atom_id res chain seq x y z
N MET A 1 -3.69 1.44 -22.45
CA MET A 1 -3.04 2.23 -21.39
C MET A 1 -1.95 1.40 -20.74
N HIS A 2 -0.99 2.07 -20.15
CA HIS A 2 0.06 1.51 -19.32
C HIS A 2 -0.26 1.78 -17.85
N VAL A 3 -0.55 0.74 -17.09
CA VAL A 3 -0.97 0.80 -15.68
C VAL A 3 0.10 0.17 -14.80
N LEU A 4 0.53 0.88 -13.76
CA LEU A 4 1.37 0.31 -12.71
C LEU A 4 0.52 0.01 -11.48
N VAL A 5 0.41 -1.26 -11.12
CA VAL A 5 -0.25 -1.68 -9.88
C VAL A 5 0.77 -1.71 -8.74
N VAL A 6 0.47 -1.02 -7.64
CA VAL A 6 1.30 -1.00 -6.42
C VAL A 6 0.58 -1.72 -5.29
N HIS A 7 1.20 -2.79 -4.79
CA HIS A 7 0.54 -3.66 -3.82
C HIS A 7 1.50 -4.33 -2.83
N ASN A 8 1.19 -4.25 -1.54
CA ASN A 8 1.81 -5.09 -0.52
C ASN A 8 0.95 -6.33 -0.30
N ARG A 9 1.42 -7.49 -0.76
CA ARG A 9 0.76 -8.76 -0.53
C ARG A 9 0.77 -9.15 0.94
N TYR A 10 -0.40 -9.51 1.45
CA TYR A 10 -0.51 -10.25 2.70
C TYR A 10 0.23 -11.58 2.62
N ALA A 11 0.67 -12.08 3.79
CA ALA A 11 1.44 -13.31 3.90
C ALA A 11 0.67 -14.50 3.30
N SER A 12 1.37 -15.34 2.55
CA SER A 12 0.80 -16.50 1.86
C SER A 12 0.12 -17.52 2.78
N ALA A 13 0.56 -17.61 4.04
CA ALA A 13 -0.05 -18.45 5.07
C ALA A 13 -1.46 -17.99 5.48
N GLN A 14 -1.87 -16.78 5.11
CA GLN A 14 -3.16 -16.18 5.43
C GLN A 14 -3.95 -15.91 4.14
N PRO A 15 -5.08 -16.58 3.91
CA PRO A 15 -5.96 -16.24 2.78
C PRO A 15 -6.35 -14.76 2.84
N SER A 16 -6.20 -14.05 1.72
CA SER A 16 -6.48 -12.63 1.63
C SER A 16 -7.39 -12.33 0.44
N GLY A 17 -8.58 -11.79 0.72
CA GLY A 17 -9.50 -11.32 -0.30
C GLY A 17 -8.91 -10.18 -1.13
N GLU A 18 -8.17 -9.28 -0.48
CA GLU A 18 -7.45 -8.19 -1.14
C GLU A 18 -6.45 -8.72 -2.18
N ASN A 19 -5.61 -9.71 -1.83
CA ASN A 19 -4.69 -10.33 -2.79
C ASN A 19 -5.45 -10.90 -4.00
N LYS A 20 -6.60 -11.54 -3.78
CA LYS A 20 -7.43 -12.10 -4.86
C LYS A 20 -8.03 -11.03 -5.76
N VAL A 21 -8.51 -9.92 -5.18
CA VAL A 21 -9.02 -8.79 -5.97
C VAL A 21 -7.91 -8.22 -6.85
N VAL A 22 -6.72 -7.99 -6.31
CA VAL A 22 -5.57 -7.48 -7.08
C VAL A 22 -5.19 -8.45 -8.20
N ASP A 23 -5.13 -9.76 -7.93
CA ASP A 23 -4.83 -10.77 -8.95
C ASP A 23 -5.85 -10.75 -10.10
N GLN A 24 -7.15 -10.68 -9.76
CA GLN A 24 -8.24 -10.63 -10.73
C GLN A 24 -8.23 -9.34 -11.54
N GLU A 25 -7.99 -8.21 -10.88
CA GLU A 25 -7.93 -6.90 -11.51
C GLU A 25 -6.78 -6.79 -12.52
N VAL A 26 -5.58 -7.22 -12.13
CA VAL A 26 -4.43 -7.30 -13.04
C VAL A 26 -4.73 -8.18 -14.25
N ALA A 27 -5.36 -9.34 -14.03
CA ALA A 27 -5.74 -10.25 -15.11
C ALA A 27 -6.77 -9.63 -16.05
N LEU A 28 -7.78 -8.95 -15.53
CA LEU A 28 -8.83 -8.28 -16.31
C LEU A 28 -8.26 -7.11 -17.14
N LEU A 29 -7.41 -6.26 -16.54
CA LEU A 29 -6.77 -5.15 -17.25
C LEU A 29 -5.86 -5.65 -18.38
N ARG A 30 -5.07 -6.70 -18.13
CA ARG A 30 -4.27 -7.35 -19.18
C ARG A 30 -5.13 -7.97 -20.27
N GLY A 31 -6.22 -8.66 -19.89
CA GLY A 31 -7.18 -9.24 -20.83
C GLY A 31 -7.87 -8.19 -21.71
N ALA A 32 -8.04 -6.96 -21.21
CA ALA A 32 -8.53 -5.82 -21.97
C ALA A 32 -7.47 -5.15 -22.87
N GLY A 33 -6.25 -5.71 -22.95
CA GLY A 33 -5.17 -5.20 -23.80
C GLY A 33 -4.37 -4.04 -23.20
N HIS A 34 -4.45 -3.80 -21.89
CA HIS A 34 -3.58 -2.84 -21.22
C HIS A 34 -2.22 -3.45 -20.88
N ARG A 35 -1.16 -2.65 -20.95
CA ARG A 35 0.14 -3.03 -20.40
C ARG A 35 0.05 -2.83 -18.89
N VAL A 36 0.21 -3.92 -18.13
CA VAL A 36 0.09 -3.87 -16.66
C VAL A 36 1.34 -4.44 -16.03
N GLU A 37 2.02 -3.60 -15.27
CA GLU A 37 3.19 -3.94 -14.47
C GLU A 37 2.81 -3.89 -12.99
N VAL A 38 3.53 -4.65 -12.16
CA VAL A 38 3.23 -4.76 -10.73
C VAL A 38 4.47 -4.45 -9.90
N PHE A 39 4.40 -3.37 -9.12
CA PHE A 39 5.39 -3.05 -8.09
C PHE A 39 4.89 -3.61 -6.75
N GLU A 40 5.36 -4.80 -6.40
CA GLU A 40 4.90 -5.50 -5.19
C GLU A 40 5.96 -5.72 -4.11
N ARG A 41 5.48 -5.85 -2.88
CA ARG A 41 6.21 -6.41 -1.73
C ARG A 41 5.38 -7.52 -1.11
N ARG A 42 6.03 -8.49 -0.46
CA ARG A 42 5.35 -9.63 0.14
C ARG A 42 5.61 -9.66 1.63
N SER A 43 4.55 -9.68 2.43
CA SER A 43 4.70 -9.77 3.89
C SER A 43 5.39 -11.07 4.34
N ASP A 44 5.42 -12.11 3.51
CA ASP A 44 6.25 -13.31 3.72
C ASP A 44 7.74 -12.97 3.88
N ASP A 45 8.23 -11.93 3.20
CA ASP A 45 9.64 -11.51 3.24
C ASP A 45 10.07 -11.05 4.65
N ILE A 46 9.11 -10.63 5.50
CA ILE A 46 9.36 -10.23 6.88
C ILE A 46 9.90 -11.40 7.69
N ALA A 47 9.44 -12.63 7.44
CA ALA A 47 9.90 -13.81 8.15
C ALA A 47 11.41 -14.01 7.97
N ALA A 48 11.90 -13.76 6.75
CA ALA A 48 13.31 -13.90 6.35
C ALA A 48 14.20 -12.71 6.74
N MET A 49 13.64 -11.61 7.27
CA MET A 49 14.43 -10.46 7.71
C MET A 49 15.29 -10.78 8.93
N SER A 50 16.50 -10.21 8.96
CA SER A 50 17.33 -10.18 10.17
C SER A 50 16.60 -9.47 11.32
N LEU A 51 16.94 -9.82 12.57
CA LEU A 51 16.31 -9.22 13.76
C LEU A 51 16.36 -7.67 13.76
N PRO A 52 17.48 -7.00 13.44
CA PRO A 52 17.51 -5.54 13.40
C PRO A 52 16.57 -4.96 12.35
N ARG A 53 16.49 -5.57 11.15
CA ARG A 53 15.61 -5.10 10.07
C ARG A 53 14.13 -5.28 10.43
N LYS A 54 13.81 -6.41 11.07
CA LYS A 54 12.46 -6.69 11.58
C LYS A 54 12.06 -5.69 12.67
N ALA A 55 12.97 -5.36 13.58
CA ALA A 55 12.74 -4.37 14.63
C ALA A 55 12.58 -2.94 14.08
N ALA A 56 13.25 -2.60 12.97
CA ALA A 56 13.13 -1.29 12.34
C ALA A 56 11.85 -1.13 11.49
N LEU A 57 11.21 -2.22 11.06
CA LEU A 57 10.05 -2.18 10.16
C LEU A 57 8.91 -1.26 10.63
N PRO A 58 8.49 -1.25 11.91
CA PRO A 58 7.43 -0.35 12.38
C PRO A 58 7.75 1.14 12.16
N LEU A 59 9.03 1.52 12.16
CA LEU A 59 9.47 2.89 11.91
C LEU A 59 9.32 3.30 10.44
N LEU A 60 9.28 2.31 9.54
CA LEU A 60 9.15 2.51 8.09
C LEU A 60 7.69 2.47 7.61
N VAL A 61 6.78 1.94 8.43
CA VAL A 61 5.35 1.85 8.11
C VAL A 61 4.73 3.23 7.81
N PRO A 62 4.94 4.28 8.62
CA PRO A 62 4.38 5.59 8.32
C PRO A 62 5.06 6.24 7.12
N TRP A 63 6.36 5.98 6.92
CA TRP A 63 7.14 6.57 5.84
C TRP A 63 8.40 5.75 5.52
N ASN A 64 8.45 5.18 4.32
CA ASN A 64 9.58 4.40 3.81
C ASN A 64 10.33 5.17 2.70
N PRO A 65 11.44 5.86 3.00
CA PRO A 65 12.15 6.68 2.03
C PRO A 65 12.83 5.85 0.92
N ALA A 66 13.22 4.62 1.23
CA ALA A 66 13.83 3.71 0.26
C ALA A 66 12.81 3.33 -0.83
N VAL A 67 11.60 2.94 -0.43
CA VAL A 67 10.51 2.62 -1.37
C VAL A 67 10.11 3.84 -2.19
N ARG A 68 10.01 5.04 -1.58
CA ARG A 68 9.75 6.28 -2.35
C ARG A 68 10.78 6.48 -3.45
N THR A 69 12.06 6.35 -3.11
CA THR A 69 13.18 6.57 -4.04
C THR A 69 13.15 5.56 -5.18
N GLU A 70 12.95 4.28 -4.84
CA GLU A 70 12.87 3.17 -5.79
C GLU A 70 11.68 3.35 -6.75
N LEU A 71 10.48 3.57 -6.22
CA LEU A 71 9.29 3.74 -7.04
C LEU A 71 9.40 5.00 -7.93
N ALA A 72 9.92 6.10 -7.41
CA ALA A 72 10.13 7.31 -8.22
C ALA A 72 11.11 7.07 -9.37
N GLY A 73 12.15 6.25 -9.18
CA GLY A 73 13.04 5.82 -10.25
C GLY A 73 12.30 5.02 -11.32
N TRP A 74 11.47 4.08 -10.89
CA TRP A 74 10.65 3.24 -11.77
C TRP A 74 9.66 4.07 -12.60
N LEU A 75 8.94 4.99 -11.95
CA LEU A 75 7.98 5.89 -12.59
C LEU A 75 8.63 6.81 -13.64
N ARG A 76 9.84 7.31 -13.37
CA ARG A 76 10.58 8.13 -14.35
C ARG A 76 11.04 7.32 -15.57
N ALA A 77 11.41 6.06 -15.36
CA ALA A 77 11.92 5.20 -16.42
C ALA A 77 10.80 4.66 -17.32
N ASP A 78 9.74 4.10 -16.72
CA ASP A 78 8.72 3.36 -17.47
C ASP A 78 7.48 4.20 -17.81
N ARG A 79 7.30 5.34 -17.11
CA ARG A 79 6.23 6.34 -17.32
C ARG A 79 4.84 5.73 -17.57
N PRO A 80 4.24 5.06 -16.56
CA PRO A 80 2.85 4.61 -16.67
C PRO A 80 1.88 5.79 -16.80
N ASP A 81 0.75 5.54 -17.47
CA ASP A 81 -0.34 6.51 -17.63
C ASP A 81 -1.05 6.75 -16.27
N VAL A 82 -1.10 5.72 -15.43
CA VAL A 82 -1.72 5.75 -14.09
C VAL A 82 -1.09 4.71 -13.17
N VAL A 83 -1.00 5.04 -11.88
CA VAL A 83 -0.64 4.12 -10.81
C VAL A 83 -1.91 3.75 -10.03
N HIS A 84 -2.16 2.45 -9.87
CA HIS A 84 -3.26 1.94 -9.06
C HIS A 84 -2.73 1.31 -7.78
N LEU A 85 -3.02 1.95 -6.65
CA LEU A 85 -2.59 1.52 -5.33
C LEU A 85 -3.71 0.75 -4.62
N HIS A 86 -3.36 -0.35 -3.96
CA HIS A 86 -4.29 -1.10 -3.12
C HIS A 86 -3.90 -1.03 -1.64
N ASN A 87 -2.82 -1.74 -1.28
CA ASN A 87 -2.32 -1.78 0.08
C ASN A 87 -0.84 -1.45 0.10
N VAL A 88 -0.44 -0.61 1.05
CA VAL A 88 0.94 -0.17 1.23
C VAL A 88 1.56 -0.69 2.52
N PHE A 89 0.77 -1.34 3.38
CA PHE A 89 1.23 -1.84 4.67
C PHE A 89 1.73 -3.28 4.58
N PRO A 90 2.84 -3.66 5.26
CA PRO A 90 3.73 -2.80 6.04
C PRO A 90 5.01 -2.38 5.31
N LEU A 91 5.31 -2.97 4.14
CA LEU A 91 6.64 -2.83 3.52
C LEU A 91 6.77 -1.63 2.58
N LEU A 92 5.67 -1.05 2.10
CA LEU A 92 5.68 0.05 1.14
C LEU A 92 5.55 1.44 1.78
N SER A 93 4.55 1.67 2.63
CA SER A 93 4.12 2.94 3.25
C SER A 93 3.43 3.94 2.31
N PRO A 94 2.71 4.96 2.84
CA PRO A 94 2.15 6.08 2.08
C PRO A 94 3.16 6.88 1.23
N ALA A 95 4.47 6.69 1.44
CA ALA A 95 5.52 7.36 0.66
C ALA A 95 5.45 7.05 -0.85
N VAL A 96 4.75 5.98 -1.26
CA VAL A 96 4.46 5.68 -2.66
C VAL A 96 3.58 6.75 -3.34
N LEU A 97 2.65 7.39 -2.61
CA LEU A 97 1.84 8.48 -3.13
C LEU A 97 2.70 9.71 -3.41
N ALA A 98 3.66 9.98 -2.52
CA ALA A 98 4.64 11.04 -2.74
C ALA A 98 5.52 10.75 -3.95
N ALA A 99 5.94 9.49 -4.16
CA ALA A 99 6.67 9.10 -5.36
C ALA A 99 5.86 9.36 -6.66
N CYS A 100 4.55 9.09 -6.64
CA CYS A 100 3.66 9.38 -7.76
C CYS A 100 3.58 10.89 -8.03
N ALA A 101 3.38 11.69 -6.97
CA ALA A 101 3.34 13.15 -7.06
C ALA A 101 4.66 13.74 -7.58
N ASP A 102 5.81 13.28 -7.06
CA ASP A 102 7.14 13.71 -7.49
C ASP A 102 7.37 13.42 -8.99
N ALA A 103 6.83 12.30 -9.49
CA ALA A 103 6.95 11.89 -10.88
C ALA A 103 5.87 12.50 -11.80
N GLY A 104 4.88 13.20 -11.25
CA GLY A 104 3.75 13.75 -12.01
C GLY A 104 2.84 12.68 -12.62
N VAL A 105 2.83 11.46 -12.07
CA VAL A 105 2.00 10.35 -12.56
C VAL A 105 0.70 10.29 -11.76
N PRO A 106 -0.48 10.29 -12.41
CA PRO A 106 -1.77 10.16 -11.72
C PRO A 106 -1.86 8.87 -10.90
N ALA A 107 -2.41 8.98 -9.69
CA ALA A 107 -2.58 7.87 -8.77
C ALA A 107 -4.06 7.66 -8.41
N VAL A 108 -4.51 6.42 -8.44
CA VAL A 108 -5.83 5.97 -7.96
C VAL A 108 -5.60 4.97 -6.82
N ALA A 109 -6.25 5.17 -5.69
CA ALA A 109 -6.12 4.27 -4.53
C ALA A 109 -7.45 3.58 -4.22
N THR A 110 -7.45 2.25 -4.21
CA THR A 110 -8.57 1.44 -3.69
C THR A 110 -8.29 1.08 -2.25
N LEU A 111 -9.09 1.60 -1.32
CA LEU A 111 -8.98 1.28 0.10
C LEU A 111 -9.78 0.02 0.43
N HIS A 112 -9.07 -1.10 0.62
CA HIS A 112 -9.67 -2.38 1.03
C HIS A 112 -9.94 -2.47 2.54
N ASN A 113 -9.31 -1.60 3.31
CA ASN A 113 -9.49 -1.46 4.74
C ASN A 113 -9.15 -0.03 5.17
N TYR A 114 -9.50 0.34 6.40
CA TYR A 114 -9.33 1.70 6.90
C TYR A 114 -8.01 1.93 7.66
N THR A 115 -7.03 1.02 7.57
CA THR A 115 -5.78 1.10 8.37
C THR A 115 -5.00 2.40 8.14
N GLN A 116 -5.15 3.00 6.96
CA GLN A 116 -4.48 4.27 6.60
C GLN A 116 -5.01 5.49 7.38
N VAL A 117 -6.24 5.43 7.88
CA VAL A 117 -6.91 6.55 8.57
C VAL A 117 -7.42 6.17 9.97
N CYS A 118 -7.25 4.90 10.34
CA CYS A 118 -7.73 4.31 11.58
C CYS A 118 -6.80 3.15 11.95
N PRO A 119 -5.97 3.24 13.00
CA PRO A 119 -5.02 2.18 13.35
C PRO A 119 -5.61 0.76 13.47
N PRO A 120 -6.79 0.54 14.11
CA PRO A 120 -7.42 -0.79 14.11
C PRO A 120 -8.06 -1.18 12.76
N GLY A 121 -8.21 -0.24 11.83
CA GLY A 121 -8.73 -0.48 10.48
C GLY A 121 -10.25 -0.64 10.37
N THR A 122 -10.99 -0.38 11.46
CA THR A 122 -12.43 -0.70 11.55
C THR A 122 -13.36 0.51 11.47
N LEU A 123 -12.88 1.73 11.75
CA LEU A 123 -13.72 2.93 11.96
C LEU A 123 -14.88 2.70 12.95
N GLN A 124 -14.64 1.85 13.95
CA GLN A 124 -15.60 1.47 14.98
C GLN A 124 -14.94 1.56 16.34
N ARG A 125 -15.69 2.04 17.34
CA ARG A 125 -15.28 2.08 18.76
C ARG A 125 -16.52 1.81 19.61
N ASP A 126 -16.45 0.89 20.56
CA ASP A 126 -17.57 0.56 21.47
C ASP A 126 -18.90 0.28 20.75
N GLY A 127 -18.85 -0.40 19.59
CA GLY A 127 -20.03 -0.74 18.80
C GLY A 127 -20.67 0.42 18.01
N ARG A 128 -20.02 1.58 17.95
CA ARG A 128 -20.48 2.76 17.20
C ARG A 128 -19.42 3.26 16.21
N PRO A 129 -19.83 3.93 15.11
CA PRO A 129 -18.90 4.56 14.18
C PRO A 129 -17.94 5.53 14.89
N CYS A 130 -16.67 5.46 14.53
CA CYS A 130 -15.61 6.30 15.08
C CYS A 130 -14.71 6.83 13.95
N ALA A 131 -14.58 8.15 13.86
CA ALA A 131 -13.75 8.84 12.86
C ALA A 131 -12.74 9.80 13.48
N GLU A 132 -12.44 9.69 14.78
CA GLU A 132 -11.57 10.64 15.50
C GLU A 132 -10.14 10.74 14.94
N CYS A 133 -9.64 9.67 14.31
CA CYS A 133 -8.32 9.63 13.67
C CYS A 133 -8.33 10.10 12.20
N VAL A 134 -9.51 10.29 11.60
CA VAL A 134 -9.62 10.64 10.18
C VAL A 134 -9.23 12.11 10.01
N GLY A 135 -8.21 12.36 9.18
CA GLY A 135 -7.69 13.71 8.92
C GLY A 135 -6.90 14.32 10.09
N SER A 136 -6.56 13.54 11.12
CA SER A 136 -5.81 13.98 12.28
C SER A 136 -4.65 13.02 12.58
N ALA A 137 -3.76 13.41 13.50
CA ALA A 137 -2.77 12.46 14.01
C ALA A 137 -3.50 11.33 14.78
N PRO A 138 -3.08 10.05 14.65
CA PRO A 138 -3.78 8.90 15.25
C PRO A 138 -3.64 8.79 16.78
N LEU A 139 -3.39 9.90 17.47
CA LEU A 139 -3.32 9.99 18.94
C LEU A 139 -4.59 9.48 19.65
N PRO A 140 -5.81 9.67 19.12
CA PRO A 140 -7.00 9.07 19.73
C PRO A 140 -6.98 7.54 19.79
N ALA A 141 -6.18 6.86 18.96
CA ALA A 141 -6.04 5.40 19.02
C ALA A 141 -5.10 4.93 20.13
N VAL A 142 -4.29 5.83 20.71
CA VAL A 142 -3.42 5.54 21.86
C VAL A 142 -4.08 5.92 23.18
N ARG A 143 -4.95 6.95 23.15
CA ARG A 143 -5.67 7.44 24.33
C ARG A 143 -6.68 6.41 24.88
N HIS A 144 -7.28 5.64 23.99
CA HIS A 144 -8.37 4.72 24.26
C HIS A 144 -7.87 3.28 24.06
#